data_AF-A0A7D4B0C0-F1
#
_entry.id   AF-A0A7D4B0C0-F1
#
_cell.length_a   1.000
_cell.length_b   1.000
_cell.length_c   1.000
_cell.angle_alpha   90.00
_cell.angle_beta   90.00
_cell.angle_gamma   90.00
#
_symmetry.space_group_name_H-M   'P 1'
#
loop_
_entity.id
_entity.type
_entity.pdbx_description
1 polymer ?
#
loop_
_entity_poly.entity_id
_entity_poly.type
_entity_poly.pdbx_seq_one_letter_code
_entity_poly.pdbx_strand_id
1 'polypeptide(L)'
;MDVNNNNVNDNTELRARGDWNQIKGAAKQKWGQLTDDDLSYDEGKQDEWFGRLQEKTGHAIDDIKDWFSKTFSGTSNDPNRPSNQNHS
;
A
#
# COMPACT_ATOMS: atom_id res chain seq x y z
N MET A 1 34.59 25.45 -13.65
CA MET A 1 34.09 24.53 -14.69
C MET A 1 33.55 23.33 -13.94
N ASP A 2 32.29 23.44 -13.51
CA ASP A 2 31.60 22.36 -12.82
C ASP A 2 31.14 21.34 -13.87
N VAL A 3 31.56 20.10 -13.67
CA VAL A 3 31.42 19.02 -14.64
C VAL A 3 29.97 18.55 -14.66
N ASN A 4 29.29 18.84 -15.77
CA ASN A 4 28.09 18.12 -16.21
C ASN A 4 28.48 16.69 -16.59
N ASN A 5 27.84 15.67 -16.00
CA ASN A 5 27.23 14.53 -16.71
C ASN A 5 26.60 13.53 -15.71
N ASN A 6 25.55 12.84 -16.18
CA ASN A 6 24.97 11.57 -15.69
C ASN A 6 23.62 11.64 -14.96
N ASN A 7 22.57 11.85 -15.77
CA ASN A 7 21.48 10.88 -15.99
C ASN A 7 20.98 10.07 -14.77
N VAL A 8 19.83 10.47 -14.22
CA VAL A 8 18.80 9.52 -13.72
C VAL A 8 17.45 10.20 -13.85
N ASN A 9 16.90 10.20 -15.07
CA ASN A 9 15.51 10.55 -15.30
C ASN A 9 14.78 9.31 -15.81
N ASP A 10 14.82 8.25 -14.98
CA ASP A 10 14.03 7.02 -15.08
C ASP A 10 12.55 7.32 -14.81
N ASN A 11 11.92 8.01 -15.77
CA ASN A 11 10.53 8.49 -15.71
C ASN A 11 9.47 7.38 -15.73
N THR A 12 9.88 6.11 -15.70
CA THR A 12 8.99 4.95 -15.62
C THR A 12 9.06 4.28 -14.24
N GLU A 13 10.25 4.17 -13.64
CA GLU A 13 10.43 3.69 -12.27
C GLU A 13 10.00 4.72 -11.22
N LEU A 14 10.18 6.01 -11.51
CA LEU A 14 9.78 7.10 -10.61
C LEU A 14 8.26 7.18 -10.41
N ARG A 15 7.46 6.79 -11.40
CA ARG A 15 5.99 6.82 -11.30
C ARG A 15 5.48 5.69 -10.41
N ALA A 16 5.93 4.46 -10.63
CA ALA A 16 5.56 3.32 -9.78
C ALA A 16 6.00 3.51 -8.31
N ARG A 17 7.19 4.09 -8.07
CA ARG A 17 7.65 4.46 -6.73
C ARG A 17 6.85 5.62 -6.12
N GLY A 18 6.35 6.55 -6.95
CA GLY A 18 5.54 7.68 -6.53
C GLY A 18 4.20 7.24 -5.92
N ASP A 19 3.48 6.37 -6.62
CA ASP A 19 2.22 5.79 -6.14
C ASP A 19 2.44 4.95 -4.86
N TRP A 20 3.51 4.14 -4.81
CA TRP A 20 3.83 3.35 -3.63
C TRP A 20 4.12 4.21 -2.40
N ASN A 21 4.83 5.33 -2.56
CA ASN A 21 5.12 6.21 -1.43
C ASN A 21 3.84 6.86 -0.85
N GLN A 22 2.85 7.14 -1.70
CA GLN A 22 1.52 7.59 -1.24
C GLN A 22 0.77 6.49 -0.51
N ILE A 23 0.84 5.25 -1.02
CA ILE A 23 0.27 4.07 -0.38
C ILE A 23 0.82 3.91 1.03
N LYS A 24 2.15 3.95 1.16
CA LYS A 24 2.83 3.84 2.45
C LYS A 24 2.45 4.99 3.38
N GLY A 25 2.38 6.22 2.88
CA GLY A 25 1.97 7.39 3.65
C GLY A 25 0.56 7.26 4.25
N ALA A 26 -0.42 6.88 3.41
CA ALA A 26 -1.80 6.69 3.84
C ALA A 26 -1.94 5.54 4.86
N ALA A 27 -1.21 4.45 4.65
CA ALA A 27 -1.22 3.31 5.58
C ALA A 27 -0.62 3.69 6.95
N LYS A 28 0.50 4.42 6.96
CA LYS A 28 1.10 4.95 8.20
C LYS A 28 0.14 5.90 8.92
N GLN A 29 -0.59 6.75 8.19
CA GLN A 29 -1.59 7.63 8.80
C GLN A 29 -2.79 6.87 9.36
N LYS A 30 -3.23 5.80 8.67
CA LYS A 30 -4.38 4.99 9.08
C LYS A 30 -4.10 4.18 10.33
N TRP A 31 -2.94 3.52 10.39
CA TRP A 31 -2.62 2.57 11.43
C TRP A 31 -1.59 3.08 12.46
N GLY A 32 -0.82 4.13 12.17
CA GLY A 32 0.11 4.82 13.08
C GLY A 32 1.34 4.00 13.51
N GLN A 33 1.19 2.69 13.63
CA GLN A 33 2.16 1.71 14.12
C GLN A 33 2.94 1.02 12.99
N LEU A 34 2.53 1.21 11.74
CA LEU A 34 3.22 0.66 10.59
C LEU A 34 4.42 1.53 10.25
N THR A 35 5.54 0.89 9.92
CA THR A 35 6.75 1.57 9.45
C THR A 35 6.92 1.43 7.94
N ASP A 36 7.94 2.09 7.39
CA ASP A 36 8.24 1.95 5.96
C ASP A 36 8.60 0.51 5.59
N ASP A 37 9.29 -0.18 6.51
CA ASP A 37 9.73 -1.56 6.37
C ASP A 37 8.54 -2.53 6.37
N ASP A 38 7.57 -2.33 7.28
CA ASP A 38 6.34 -3.14 7.33
C ASP A 38 5.49 -2.98 6.07
N LEU A 39 5.58 -1.81 5.43
CA LEU A 39 4.89 -1.49 4.18
C LEU A 39 5.77 -1.71 2.96
N SER A 40 6.92 -2.36 3.12
CA SER A 40 7.74 -2.80 1.99
C SER A 40 7.13 -4.07 1.40
N TYR A 41 6.71 -4.00 0.15
CA TYR A 41 6.15 -5.14 -0.58
C TYR A 41 7.24 -5.79 -1.42
N ASP A 42 7.47 -7.08 -1.17
CA ASP A 42 8.27 -7.96 -2.02
C ASP A 42 7.35 -8.71 -2.99
N GLU A 43 7.72 -8.70 -4.27
CA GLU A 43 6.96 -9.40 -5.30
C GLU A 43 6.91 -10.90 -4.99
N GLY A 44 5.70 -11.46 -4.93
CA GLY A 44 5.46 -12.87 -4.57
C GLY A 44 5.33 -13.16 -3.07
N LYS A 45 5.48 -12.17 -2.18
CA LYS A 45 5.28 -12.30 -0.72
C LYS A 45 4.01 -11.63 -0.22
N GLN A 46 2.99 -11.54 -1.07
CA GLN A 46 1.75 -10.83 -0.75
C GLN A 46 1.04 -11.40 0.50
N ASP A 47 0.92 -12.72 0.61
CA ASP A 47 0.27 -13.35 1.75
C ASP A 47 1.04 -13.15 3.07
N GLU A 48 2.37 -13.27 3.02
CA GLU A 48 3.23 -12.95 4.18
C GLU A 48 3.11 -11.48 4.59
N TRP A 49 3.09 -10.58 3.61
CA TRP A 49 2.98 -9.14 3.84
C TRP A 49 1.67 -8.80 4.54
N PHE A 50 0.54 -9.34 4.07
CA PHE A 50 -0.74 -9.17 4.75
C PHE A 50 -0.78 -9.78 6.15
N GLY A 51 -0.14 -10.94 6.35
CA GLY A 51 -0.01 -11.55 7.68
C GLY A 51 0.71 -10.64 8.67
N ARG A 52 1.86 -10.06 8.25
CA ARG A 52 2.61 -9.10 9.07
C ARG A 52 1.79 -7.85 9.38
N LEU A 53 1.06 -7.33 8.40
CA LEU A 53 0.17 -6.19 8.62
C LEU A 53 -0.95 -6.52 9.61
N GLN A 54 -1.54 -7.72 9.55
CA GLN A 54 -2.53 -8.17 10.52
C GLN A 54 -1.93 -8.25 11.93
N GLU A 55 -0.75 -8.86 12.09
CA GLU A 55 -0.10 -8.96 13.40
C GLU A 55 0.27 -7.59 13.96
N LYS A 56 0.74 -6.68 13.10
CA LYS A 56 1.09 -5.33 13.51
C LYS A 56 -0.15 -4.54 13.87
N THR A 57 -1.09 -4.39 12.93
CA THR A 57 -2.27 -3.52 13.10
C THR A 57 -3.34 -4.13 14.01
N GLY A 58 -3.32 -5.44 14.23
CA GLY A 58 -4.38 -6.17 14.95
C GLY A 58 -5.69 -6.29 14.17
N HIS A 59 -5.74 -5.85 12.91
CA HIS A 59 -6.93 -5.93 12.06
C HIS A 59 -6.96 -7.22 11.24
N ALA A 60 -8.16 -7.63 10.81
CA ALA A 60 -8.29 -8.76 9.90
C ALA A 60 -7.59 -8.45 8.56
N ILE A 61 -6.94 -9.47 7.98
CA ILE A 61 -6.35 -9.38 6.64
C ILE A 61 -7.39 -8.87 5.63
N ASP A 62 -8.66 -9.26 5.78
CA ASP A 62 -9.76 -8.82 4.94
C ASP A 62 -9.98 -7.29 5.04
N ASP A 63 -10.12 -6.73 6.24
CA ASP A 63 -10.20 -5.28 6.47
C ASP A 63 -9.02 -4.50 5.89
N ILE A 64 -7.83 -5.08 5.97
CA ILE A 64 -6.61 -4.47 5.42
C ILE A 64 -6.69 -4.46 3.89
N LYS A 65 -6.91 -5.63 3.26
CA LYS A 65 -7.09 -5.79 1.81
C LYS A 65 -8.18 -4.87 1.28
N ASP A 66 -9.29 -4.81 2.01
CA ASP A 66 -10.46 -4.01 1.74
C ASP A 66 -10.14 -2.50 1.75
N TRP A 67 -9.36 -2.04 2.74
CA TRP A 67 -8.91 -0.65 2.82
C TRP A 67 -7.95 -0.28 1.69
N PHE A 68 -6.97 -1.15 1.37
CA PHE A 68 -6.04 -0.93 0.26
C PHE A 68 -6.81 -0.91 -1.07
N SER A 69 -7.74 -1.86 -1.27
CA SER A 69 -8.64 -1.86 -2.40
C SER A 69 -9.44 -0.55 -2.45
N LYS A 70 -10.11 -0.12 -1.37
CA LYS A 70 -10.86 1.15 -1.38
C LYS A 70 -10.03 2.39 -1.69
N THR A 71 -8.81 2.44 -1.17
CA THR A 71 -7.96 3.63 -1.22
C THR A 71 -7.21 3.73 -2.55
N PHE A 72 -6.90 2.58 -3.17
CA PHE A 72 -6.06 2.50 -4.38
C PHE A 72 -6.77 1.84 -5.58
N SER A 73 -8.01 1.35 -5.45
CA SER A 73 -8.86 0.85 -6.53
C SER A 73 -9.50 2.01 -7.31
N GLY A 74 -8.64 2.85 -7.89
CA GLY A 74 -9.04 3.77 -8.96
C GLY A 74 -9.38 3.05 -10.27
N THR A 75 -9.33 1.71 -10.33
CA THR A 75 -9.74 0.92 -11.49
C THR A 75 -10.41 -0.39 -11.05
N SER A 76 -11.62 -0.61 -11.59
CA SER A 76 -12.35 -1.89 -11.69
C SER A 76 -13.44 -2.15 -10.62
N ASN A 77 -14.68 -2.00 -11.07
CA ASN A 77 -15.93 -2.52 -10.50
C ASN A 77 -15.77 -3.88 -9.78
N ASP A 78 -15.87 -3.90 -8.45
CA ASP A 78 -16.22 -5.10 -7.70
C ASP A 78 -17.59 -4.89 -7.00
N PRO A 79 -18.67 -5.51 -7.51
CA PRO A 79 -20.01 -5.39 -6.93
C PRO A 79 -20.24 -6.25 -5.67
N ASN A 80 -19.23 -7.00 -5.19
CA ASN A 80 -19.37 -7.97 -4.11
C ASN A 80 -18.58 -7.64 -2.85
N ARG A 81 -18.14 -6.38 -2.69
CA ARG A 81 -17.64 -5.90 -1.42
C ARG A 81 -18.76 -6.00 -0.36
N PRO A 82 -18.65 -6.87 0.67
CA PRO A 82 -19.65 -6.95 1.71
C PRO A 82 -19.74 -5.58 2.38
N SER A 83 -20.93 -4.99 2.30
CA SER A 83 -21.29 -3.88 3.17
C SER A 83 -21.21 -4.46 4.57
N ASN A 84 -20.15 -4.14 5.32
CA ASN A 84 -20.17 -4.32 6.77
C ASN A 84 -21.27 -3.38 7.31
N GLN A 85 -22.52 -3.81 7.18
CA GLN A 85 -23.64 -3.28 7.93
C GLN A 85 -23.40 -3.73 9.36
N ASN A 86 -22.87 -2.77 10.11
CA ASN A 86 -22.68 -2.80 11.54
C ASN A 86 -23.85 -3.48 12.26
N HIS A 87 -23.47 -4.46 13.08
CA HIS A 87 -24.16 -5.07 14.20
C HIS A 87 -25.19 -4.15 14.90
N SER A 88 -26.47 -4.55 14.90
CA SER A 88 -27.42 -4.52 16.04
C SER A 88 -28.73 -5.20 15.66
#